data_AF-A0AAW5N9U2-F1
#
_entry.id   AF-A0AAW5N9U2-F1
#
_cell.length_a   1.000
_cell.length_b   1.000
_cell.length_c   1.000
_cell.angle_alpha   90.00
_cell.angle_beta   90.00
_cell.angle_gamma   90.00
#
_symmetry.space_group_name_H-M   'P 1'
#
loop_
_entity.id
_entity.type
_entity.pdbx_description
1 polymer ?
#
loop_
_entity_poly.entity_id
_entity_poly.type
_entity_poly.pdbx_seq_one_letter_code
_entity_poly.pdbx_strand_id
1 'polypeptide(L)'
;MKILFVGLGRAGKLFSTEHLFREKLHESSLDDVEVATADMADLGSLGGRRLENNLKEIVSRGVDIIVVMEKWQKELLTRFIEYASWNKIHLFGDICKRNKDEQVPSCDVDIAYRSDHEKMNDGCGNLIEQLRTFIRERQLPAKLSSV
;
A
#
# COMPACT_ATOMS: atom_id res chain seq x y z
N MET A 1 -6.95 -10.46 5.89
CA MET A 1 -5.69 -9.89 5.34
C MET A 1 -5.50 -8.49 5.91
N LYS A 2 -4.27 -8.06 6.20
CA LYS A 2 -4.04 -6.74 6.82
C LYS A 2 -3.19 -5.80 5.96
N ILE A 3 -3.73 -4.61 5.68
CA ILE A 3 -3.08 -3.56 4.89
C ILE A 3 -2.85 -2.33 5.76
N LEU A 4 -1.62 -1.80 5.74
CA LEU A 4 -1.26 -0.59 6.45
C LEU A 4 -0.91 0.52 5.45
N PHE A 5 -1.63 1.64 5.50
CA PHE A 5 -1.23 2.86 4.82
C PHE A 5 -0.36 3.71 5.74
N VAL A 6 0.80 4.14 5.24
CA VAL A 6 1.75 4.99 5.96
C VAL A 6 1.93 6.28 5.20
N GLY A 7 1.73 7.40 5.88
CA GLY A 7 1.84 8.73 5.27
C GLY A 7 2.10 9.81 6.30
N LEU A 8 2.12 11.07 5.84
CA LEU A 8 2.07 12.23 6.72
C LEU A 8 0.60 12.62 6.90
N GLY A 9 0.05 12.46 8.11
CA GLY A 9 -1.37 12.71 8.39
C GLY A 9 -1.75 14.19 8.22
N ARG A 10 -0.78 15.10 8.35
CA ARG A 10 -0.98 16.55 8.17
C ARG A 10 -1.42 16.97 6.76
N ALA A 11 -1.21 16.13 5.75
CA ALA A 11 -1.57 16.43 4.37
C ALA A 11 -3.00 15.97 3.98
N GLY A 12 -3.72 15.29 4.88
CA GLY A 12 -5.08 14.76 4.62
C GLY A 12 -5.14 13.58 3.63
N LYS A 13 -4.17 13.47 2.71
CA LYS A 13 -4.08 12.43 1.67
C LYS A 13 -4.16 11.00 2.22
N LEU A 14 -3.55 10.75 3.39
CA LEU A 14 -3.57 9.44 4.03
C LEU A 14 -4.99 8.99 4.37
N PHE A 15 -5.74 9.84 5.08
CA PHE A 15 -7.11 9.55 5.50
C PHE A 15 -8.09 9.55 4.32
N SER A 16 -7.91 10.44 3.34
CA SER A 16 -8.73 10.43 2.12
C SER A 16 -8.53 9.14 1.31
N THR A 17 -7.29 8.67 1.18
CA THR A 17 -6.98 7.42 0.48
C THR A 17 -7.54 6.22 1.23
N GLU A 18 -7.39 6.19 2.56
CA GLU A 18 -7.95 5.14 3.41
C GLU A 18 -9.48 5.06 3.25
N HIS A 19 -10.16 6.19 3.37
CA HIS A 19 -11.62 6.25 3.28
C HIS A 19 -12.11 5.73 1.93
N LEU A 20 -11.56 6.27 0.83
CA LEU A 20 -11.90 5.85 -0.53
C LEU A 20 -11.61 4.36 -0.76
N PHE A 21 -10.50 3.86 -0.20
CA PHE A 21 -10.13 2.46 -0.33
C PHE A 21 -11.10 1.54 0.43
N ARG A 22 -11.53 1.93 1.63
CA ARG A 22 -12.56 1.19 2.39
C ARG A 22 -13.90 1.14 1.66
N GLU A 23 -14.33 2.26 1.07
CA GLU A 23 -15.56 2.30 0.27
C GLU A 23 -15.48 1.28 -0.88
N LYS A 24 -14.38 1.32 -1.65
CA LYS A 24 -14.21 0.38 -2.77
C LYS A 24 -14.03 -1.08 -2.34
N LEU A 25 -13.46 -1.35 -1.16
CA LEU A 25 -13.39 -2.70 -0.60
C LEU A 25 -14.79 -3.26 -0.33
N HIS A 26 -15.66 -2.44 0.26
CA HIS A 26 -17.06 -2.80 0.51
C HIS A 26 -17.83 -3.00 -0.80
N GLU A 27 -17.66 -2.13 -1.79
CA GLU A 27 -18.22 -2.31 -3.15
C GLU A 27 -17.74 -3.59 -3.83
N SER A 28 -16.54 -4.05 -3.48
CA SER A 28 -15.90 -5.24 -4.04
C SER A 28 -16.17 -6.52 -3.26
N SER A 29 -16.97 -6.47 -2.19
CA SER A 29 -17.25 -7.59 -1.28
C SER A 29 -15.98 -8.24 -0.70
N LEU A 30 -14.93 -7.44 -0.44
CA LEU A 30 -13.67 -7.88 0.16
C LEU A 30 -13.60 -7.46 1.63
N ASP A 31 -14.62 -7.84 2.42
CA ASP A 31 -14.78 -7.39 3.80
C ASP A 31 -13.76 -8.02 4.78
N ASP A 32 -13.08 -9.10 4.36
CA ASP A 32 -12.04 -9.78 5.15
C ASP A 32 -10.68 -9.05 5.16
N VAL A 33 -10.61 -7.87 4.54
CA VAL A 33 -9.41 -7.02 4.48
C VAL A 33 -9.46 -5.95 5.57
N GLU A 34 -8.62 -6.08 6.58
CA GLU A 34 -8.43 -5.07 7.61
C GLU A 34 -7.50 -3.97 7.08
N VAL A 35 -7.99 -2.74 7.07
CA VAL A 35 -7.21 -1.55 6.70
C VAL A 35 -6.84 -0.78 7.96
N ALA A 36 -5.57 -0.38 8.07
CA ALA A 36 -5.07 0.49 9.12
C ALA A 36 -4.26 1.64 8.53
N THR A 37 -4.14 2.73 9.28
CA THR A 37 -3.30 3.89 8.93
C THR A 37 -2.25 4.13 10.03
N ALA A 38 -1.09 4.63 9.63
CA ALA A 38 -0.06 5.12 10.55
C ALA A 38 0.53 6.43 10.05
N ASP A 39 0.57 7.44 10.91
CA ASP A 39 1.30 8.68 10.64
C ASP A 39 2.79 8.46 10.88
N MET A 40 3.62 8.93 9.94
CA MET A 40 5.06 8.93 10.09
C MET A 40 5.53 9.74 11.30
N ALA A 41 4.78 10.77 11.71
CA ALA A 41 5.05 11.52 12.93
C ALA A 41 4.88 10.67 14.21
N ASP A 42 3.88 9.77 14.22
CA ASP A 42 3.56 8.92 15.37
C ASP A 42 4.46 7.69 15.47
N LEU A 43 4.94 7.22 14.31
CA LEU A 43 5.97 6.19 14.20
C LEU A 43 7.28 6.60 14.90
N GLY A 44 7.53 7.91 15.02
CA GLY A 44 8.60 8.47 15.82
C GLY A 44 9.61 9.27 15.00
N SER A 45 10.57 9.87 15.69
CA SER A 45 11.64 10.65 15.05
C SER A 45 12.38 9.82 13.99
N LEU A 46 12.61 10.44 12.83
CA LEU A 46 13.41 9.87 11.73
C LEU A 46 14.79 9.47 12.28
N GLY A 47 15.10 8.17 12.33
CA GLY A 47 16.39 7.68 12.83
C GLY A 47 16.46 7.38 14.34
N GLY A 48 15.35 7.46 15.07
CA GLY A 48 15.30 7.10 16.50
C GLY A 48 14.97 5.63 16.74
N ARG A 49 15.46 5.06 17.84
CA ARG A 49 15.12 3.69 18.30
C ARG A 49 13.61 3.45 18.46
N ARG A 50 12.83 4.52 18.68
CA ARG A 50 11.36 4.46 18.74
C ARG A 50 10.74 4.05 17.40
N LEU A 51 11.28 4.55 16.28
CA LEU A 51 10.85 4.18 14.94
C LEU A 51 11.14 2.70 14.67
N GLU A 52 12.34 2.24 14.99
CA GLU A 52 12.71 0.82 14.87
C GLU A 52 11.77 -0.11 15.63
N ASN A 53 11.47 0.22 16.89
CA ASN A 53 10.60 -0.61 17.72
C ASN A 53 9.16 -0.64 17.20
N ASN A 54 8.61 0.53 16.83
CA ASN A 54 7.27 0.62 16.27
C ASN A 54 7.14 -0.13 14.95
N LEU A 55 8.15 -0.06 14.07
CA LEU A 55 8.14 -0.79 12.80
C LEU A 55 8.27 -2.30 12.99
N LYS A 56 9.13 -2.75 13.91
CA LYS A 56 9.21 -4.17 14.27
C LYS A 56 7.88 -4.67 14.82
N GLU A 57 7.21 -3.88 15.64
CA GLU A 57 5.88 -4.23 16.15
C GLU A 57 4.85 -4.33 15.03
N ILE A 58 4.81 -3.37 14.10
CA ILE A 58 3.92 -3.38 12.94
C ILE A 58 4.13 -4.63 12.08
N VAL A 59 5.38 -4.99 11.81
CA VAL A 59 5.70 -6.21 11.04
C VAL A 59 5.29 -7.46 11.82
N SER A 60 5.51 -7.48 13.14
CA SER A 60 5.14 -8.59 14.03
C SER A 60 3.62 -8.77 14.18
N ARG A 61 2.84 -7.70 14.03
CA ARG A 61 1.36 -7.72 14.02
C ARG A 61 0.76 -8.36 12.76
N GLY A 62 1.58 -8.95 11.89
CA GLY A 62 1.12 -9.73 10.75
C GLY A 62 0.59 -8.87 9.60
N VAL A 63 1.13 -7.67 9.39
CA VAL A 63 0.78 -6.86 8.21
C VAL A 63 1.27 -7.57 6.95
N ASP A 64 0.34 -7.79 6.01
CA ASP A 64 0.61 -8.44 4.72
C ASP A 64 1.18 -7.43 3.72
N ILE A 65 0.62 -6.21 3.69
CA ILE A 65 0.93 -5.17 2.70
C ILE A 65 1.07 -3.82 3.42
N ILE A 66 2.17 -3.13 3.15
CA ILE A 66 2.45 -1.77 3.64
C ILE A 66 2.45 -0.85 2.41
N VAL A 67 1.52 0.09 2.36
CA VAL A 67 1.42 1.10 1.29
C VAL A 67 1.93 2.42 1.83
N VAL A 68 3.01 2.94 1.25
CA VAL A 68 3.55 4.26 1.60
C VAL A 68 3.12 5.31 0.59
N MET A 69 2.84 6.52 1.05
CA MET A 69 2.38 7.61 0.18
C MET A 69 3.52 8.25 -0.62
N GLU A 70 4.74 8.29 -0.07
CA GLU A 70 5.88 8.99 -0.66
C GLU A 70 7.14 8.12 -0.72
N LYS A 71 8.01 8.40 -1.70
CA LYS A 71 9.22 7.60 -1.95
C LYS A 71 10.18 7.59 -0.75
N TRP A 72 10.41 8.75 -0.12
CA TRP A 72 11.31 8.85 1.03
C TRP A 72 10.81 8.03 2.23
N GLN A 73 9.48 7.84 2.37
CA GLN A 73 8.91 6.97 3.41
C GLN A 73 9.31 5.52 3.13
N LYS A 74 9.21 5.06 1.88
CA LYS A 74 9.69 3.73 1.46
C LYS A 74 11.15 3.53 1.84
N GLU A 75 12.01 4.47 1.43
CA GLU A 75 13.45 4.43 1.68
C GLU A 75 13.81 4.44 3.16
N LEU A 76 12.98 5.07 3.99
CA LEU A 76 13.18 5.07 5.43
C LEU A 76 12.73 3.75 6.07
N LEU A 77 11.57 3.22 5.67
CA LEU A 77 11.06 1.95 6.19
C LEU A 77 12.00 0.78 5.86
N THR A 78 12.55 0.74 4.65
CA THR A 78 13.49 -0.32 4.25
C THR A 78 14.77 -0.33 5.07
N ARG A 79 15.18 0.79 5.68
CA ARG A 79 16.36 0.84 6.56
C ARG A 79 16.17 0.10 7.88
N PHE A 80 14.93 -0.02 8.35
CA PHE A 80 14.62 -0.58 9.68
C PHE A 80 13.88 -1.92 9.64
N ILE A 81 13.37 -2.30 8.46
CA ILE A 81 12.69 -3.57 8.22
C ILE A 81 13.67 -4.57 7.61
N GLU A 82 13.56 -5.85 7.99
CA GLU A 82 14.35 -6.93 7.44
C GLU A 82 14.14 -7.10 5.92
N TYR A 83 15.19 -7.45 5.21
CA TYR A 83 15.18 -7.62 3.74
C TYR A 83 14.06 -8.56 3.25
N ALA A 84 13.79 -9.64 4.00
CA ALA A 84 12.74 -10.60 3.68
C ALA A 84 11.32 -10.00 3.68
N SER A 85 11.11 -8.85 4.32
CA SER A 85 9.82 -8.16 4.38
C SER A 85 9.73 -6.93 3.46
N TRP A 86 10.79 -6.60 2.71
CA TRP A 86 10.78 -5.44 1.80
C TRP A 86 9.78 -5.57 0.68
N ASN A 87 9.49 -6.80 0.24
CA ASN A 87 8.49 -7.09 -0.78
C ASN A 87 7.06 -6.71 -0.35
N LYS A 88 6.82 -6.51 0.96
CA LYS A 88 5.53 -6.04 1.49
C LYS A 88 5.34 -4.53 1.33
N ILE A 89 6.40 -3.77 1.03
CA ILE A 89 6.37 -2.29 1.02
C ILE A 89 6.16 -1.78 -0.41
N HIS A 90 4.99 -1.21 -0.67
CA HIS A 90 4.57 -0.69 -1.96
C HIS A 90 4.40 0.83 -1.92
N LEU A 91 4.88 1.53 -2.94
CA LEU A 91 4.65 2.97 -3.07
C LEU A 91 3.29 3.17 -3.75
N PHE A 92 2.42 3.99 -3.15
CA PHE A 92 1.10 4.26 -3.70
C PHE A 92 1.18 4.82 -5.13
N GLY A 93 2.13 5.71 -5.39
CA GLY A 93 2.38 6.25 -6.74
C GLY A 93 2.72 5.17 -7.79
N ASP A 94 3.37 4.08 -7.42
CA ASP A 94 3.65 2.97 -8.35
C ASP A 94 2.38 2.14 -8.61
N ILE A 95 1.53 1.98 -7.59
CA ILE A 95 0.23 1.31 -7.72
C ILE A 95 -0.69 2.11 -8.66
N CYS A 96 -0.72 3.43 -8.55
CA CYS A 96 -1.49 4.30 -9.45
C CYS A 96 -1.08 4.15 -10.92
N LYS A 97 0.19 3.80 -11.21
CA LYS A 97 0.72 3.70 -12.58
C LYS A 97 0.43 2.35 -13.25
N ARG A 98 0.13 1.30 -12.49
CA ARG A 98 0.23 -0.10 -12.93
C ARG A 98 -0.83 -0.58 -13.93
N ASN A 99 -1.98 0.09 -14.03
CA ASN A 99 -3.09 -0.32 -14.91
C ASN A 99 -3.28 0.57 -16.13
N LYS A 100 -2.26 1.31 -16.56
CA LYS A 100 -2.33 1.91 -17.90
C LYS A 100 -1.99 0.82 -18.91
N ASP A 101 -2.98 0.44 -19.72
CA ASP A 101 -2.75 -0.25 -20.99
C ASP A 101 -1.53 0.37 -21.68
N GLU A 102 -0.57 -0.46 -22.07
CA GLU A 102 0.66 -0.05 -22.78
C GLU A 102 0.38 0.72 -24.10
N GLN A 103 -0.88 0.82 -24.51
CA GLN A 103 -1.35 1.52 -25.70
C GLN A 103 -1.66 3.01 -25.50
N VAL A 104 -1.73 3.51 -24.26
CA VAL A 104 -1.87 4.96 -24.03
C VAL A 104 -0.47 5.56 -24.00
N PRO A 105 -0.11 6.50 -24.90
CA PRO A 105 1.20 7.13 -24.88
C PRO A 105 1.46 7.66 -23.47
N SER A 106 2.54 7.18 -22.84
CA SER A 106 2.97 7.64 -21.53
C SER A 106 3.49 9.07 -21.64
N CYS A 107 2.56 10.02 -21.77
CA CYS A 107 2.83 11.39 -21.44
C CYS A 107 2.94 11.42 -19.92
N ASP A 108 4.16 11.35 -19.37
CA ASP A 108 4.42 11.62 -17.93
C ASP A 108 3.75 12.94 -17.48
N VAL A 109 3.53 13.83 -18.45
CA VAL A 109 2.75 15.07 -18.38
C VAL A 109 1.30 14.86 -17.88
N ASP A 110 0.57 13.84 -18.35
CA ASP A 110 -0.84 13.62 -17.96
C ASP A 110 -0.99 13.27 -16.48
N ILE A 111 0.00 12.60 -15.88
CA ILE A 111 -0.02 12.29 -14.45
C ILE A 111 0.22 13.57 -13.64
N ALA A 112 1.03 14.51 -14.13
CA ALA A 112 1.22 15.79 -13.44
C ALA A 112 -0.08 16.62 -13.40
N TYR A 113 -0.90 16.56 -14.45
CA TYR A 113 -2.17 17.31 -14.54
C TYR A 113 -3.36 16.65 -13.86
N ARG A 114 -3.31 15.35 -13.56
CA ARG A 114 -4.37 14.70 -12.78
C ARG A 114 -4.46 15.26 -11.38
N SER A 115 -5.70 15.50 -10.96
CA SER A 115 -6.02 15.88 -9.58
C SER A 115 -5.56 14.77 -8.63
N ASP A 116 -5.28 15.17 -7.38
CA ASP A 116 -4.96 14.20 -6.33
C ASP A 116 -6.08 13.16 -6.15
N HIS A 117 -7.33 13.55 -6.37
CA HIS A 117 -8.49 12.66 -6.28
C HIS A 117 -8.51 11.57 -7.36
N GLU A 118 -8.23 11.93 -8.62
CA GLU A 118 -8.14 10.95 -9.72
C GLU A 118 -7.03 9.93 -9.46
N LYS A 119 -5.86 10.39 -9.00
CA LYS A 119 -4.73 9.51 -8.64
C LYS A 119 -5.10 8.56 -7.50
N MET A 120 -5.80 9.05 -6.49
CA MET A 120 -6.29 8.23 -5.37
C MET A 120 -7.29 7.18 -5.86
N ASN A 121 -8.26 7.57 -6.68
CA ASN A 121 -9.27 6.66 -7.21
C ASN A 121 -8.66 5.53 -8.04
N ASP A 122 -7.74 5.86 -8.95
CA ASP A 122 -7.02 4.89 -9.76
C ASP A 122 -6.15 3.98 -8.88
N GLY A 123 -5.40 4.55 -7.95
CA GLY A 123 -4.54 3.80 -7.02
C GLY A 123 -5.32 2.80 -6.18
N CYS A 124 -6.46 3.21 -5.62
CA CYS A 124 -7.32 2.34 -4.84
C CYS A 124 -7.95 1.23 -5.68
N GLY A 125 -8.40 1.53 -6.92
CA GLY A 125 -8.92 0.52 -7.85
C GLY A 125 -7.87 -0.53 -8.19
N ASN A 126 -6.68 -0.10 -8.57
CA ASN A 126 -5.56 -1.00 -8.92
C ASN A 126 -5.13 -1.87 -7.73
N LEU A 127 -5.15 -1.30 -6.52
CA LEU A 127 -4.84 -2.05 -5.31
C LEU A 127 -5.86 -3.16 -5.07
N ILE A 128 -7.15 -2.90 -5.29
CA ILE A 128 -8.21 -3.92 -5.16
C ILE A 128 -8.04 -5.05 -6.17
N GLU A 129 -7.70 -4.75 -7.42
CA GLU A 129 -7.45 -5.80 -8.42
C GLU A 129 -6.23 -6.67 -8.06
N GLN A 130 -5.17 -6.05 -7.54
CA GLN A 130 -4.02 -6.79 -7.01
C GLN A 130 -4.42 -7.66 -5.83
N LEU A 131 -5.25 -7.16 -4.92
CA LEU A 131 -5.75 -7.93 -3.77
C LEU A 131 -6.61 -9.10 -4.20
N ARG A 132 -7.51 -8.92 -5.17
CA ARG A 132 -8.30 -10.02 -5.75
C ARG A 132 -7.39 -11.11 -6.30
N THR A 133 -6.33 -10.72 -7.00
CA THR A 133 -5.35 -11.66 -7.57
C THR A 133 -4.58 -12.38 -6.47
N PHE A 134 -4.11 -11.65 -5.47
CA PHE A 134 -3.33 -12.20 -4.35
C PHE A 134 -4.16 -13.11 -3.44
N ILE A 135 -5.42 -12.76 -3.17
CA ILE A 135 -6.36 -13.62 -2.45
C ILE A 135 -6.63 -14.88 -3.26
N ARG A 136 -6.86 -14.77 -4.58
CA ARG A 136 -7.07 -15.92 -5.46
C ARG A 136 -5.85 -16.86 -5.47
N GLU A 137 -4.64 -16.31 -5.56
CA GLU A 137 -3.39 -17.08 -5.52
C GLU A 137 -3.17 -17.78 -4.17
N ARG A 138 -3.57 -17.16 -3.05
CA ARG A 138 -3.54 -17.79 -1.72
C ARG A 138 -4.66 -18.82 -1.51
N GLN A 139 -5.80 -18.67 -2.18
CA GLN A 139 -6.93 -19.61 -2.11
C GLN A 139 -6.80 -20.80 -3.07
N LEU A 140 -5.94 -20.72 -4.10
CA LEU A 140 -5.54 -21.87 -4.88
C LEU A 140 -4.77 -22.82 -3.94
N PRO A 141 -5.32 -23.98 -3.57
CA PRO A 141 -4.60 -24.92 -2.73
C PRO A 141 -3.31 -25.30 -3.46
N ALA A 142 -2.24 -25.50 -2.68
CA ALA A 142 -1.00 -26.15 -3.11
C ALA A 142 -1.29 -27.54 -3.68
N LYS A 143 -1.85 -27.62 -4.88
CA LYS A 143 -1.92 -28.79 -5.72
C LYS A 143 -0.97 -28.51 -6.87
N LEU A 144 0.32 -28.78 -6.64
CA LEU A 144 1.31 -29.19 -7.64
C LEU A 144 2.70 -29.28 -6.95
N SER A 145 2.82 -30.20 -6.00
CA SER A 145 4.12 -30.81 -5.68
C SER A 145 3.89 -32.29 -5.35
N SER A 146 3.44 -33.03 -6.35
CA SER A 146 3.49 -34.49 -6.37
C SER A 146 3.70 -34.95 -7.81
N VAL A 147 4.93 -34.78 -8.31
CA VAL A 147 5.53 -35.67 -9.32
C VAL A 147 6.99 -35.83 -8.93
#